data_AF-A0A841JKJ0-F1
#
_entry.id   AF-A0A841JKJ0-F1
#
_cell.length_a   1.000
_cell.length_b   1.000
_cell.length_c   1.000
_cell.angle_alpha   90.00
_cell.angle_beta   90.00
_cell.angle_gamma   90.00
#
_symmetry.space_group_name_H-M   'P 1'
#
loop_
_entity.id
_entity.type
_entity.pdbx_description
1 polymer ?
#
loop_
_entity_poly.entity_id
_entity_poly.type
_entity_poly.pdbx_seq_one_letter_code
_entity_poly.pdbx_strand_id
1 'polypeptide(L)'
;MKKTILTLFILGSVQMSLFAQDGIDELNQAASNLRSVYYALIGFAYVTCGIIGIIGSLRIYHKWNMGKEVIEDITGWGFALLFAVVSIVFVSGLMGL
;
A
#
# COMPACT_ATOMS: atom_id res chain seq x y z
N MET A 1 52.36 -17.13 -26.70
CA MET A 1 51.16 -17.12 -27.58
C MET A 1 49.96 -17.86 -26.97
N LYS A 2 50.07 -19.15 -26.63
CA LYS A 2 48.94 -19.91 -26.02
C LYS A 2 48.41 -19.33 -24.70
N LYS A 3 49.31 -18.84 -23.83
CA LYS A 3 48.94 -18.21 -22.55
C LYS A 3 48.20 -16.88 -22.73
N THR A 4 48.61 -16.07 -23.72
CA THR A 4 47.99 -14.78 -24.05
C THR A 4 46.57 -14.93 -24.57
N ILE A 5 46.31 -15.98 -25.37
CA ILE A 5 44.98 -16.32 -25.89
C ILE A 5 44.04 -16.75 -24.75
N LEU A 6 44.56 -17.52 -23.78
CA LEU A 6 43.80 -18.00 -22.63
C LEU A 6 43.43 -16.85 -21.67
N THR A 7 44.32 -15.87 -21.48
CA THR A 7 44.02 -14.65 -20.71
C THR A 7 42.95 -13.79 -21.37
N LEU A 8 42.95 -13.68 -22.71
CA LEU A 8 41.93 -12.93 -23.45
C LEU A 8 40.54 -13.58 -23.35
N PHE A 9 40.49 -14.92 -23.38
CA PHE A 9 39.25 -15.68 -23.27
C PHE A 9 38.60 -15.54 -21.89
N ILE A 10 39.41 -15.55 -20.83
CA ILE A 10 38.94 -15.35 -19.45
C ILE A 10 38.40 -13.92 -19.28
N LEU A 11 39.10 -12.90 -19.77
CA LEU A 11 38.63 -11.50 -19.72
C LEU A 11 37.33 -11.28 -20.50
N GLY A 12 37.14 -11.96 -21.63
CA GLY A 12 35.87 -11.95 -22.38
C GLY A 12 34.72 -12.65 -21.65
N SER A 13 35.00 -13.71 -20.88
CA SER A 13 33.97 -14.41 -20.10
C SER A 13 33.49 -13.63 -18.87
N VAL A 14 34.35 -12.80 -18.26
CA VAL A 14 33.98 -11.94 -17.13
C VAL A 14 32.99 -10.84 -17.54
N GLN A 15 33.03 -10.37 -18.80
CA GLN A 15 32.08 -9.37 -19.31
C GLN A 15 30.65 -9.92 -19.41
N MET A 16 30.48 -11.24 -19.59
CA MET A 16 29.15 -11.87 -19.58
C MET A 16 28.59 -12.03 -18.16
N SER A 17 29.44 -12.13 -17.13
CA SER A 17 29.00 -12.19 -15.73
C SER A 17 28.54 -10.85 -15.16
N LEU A 18 28.85 -9.72 -15.82
CA LEU A 18 28.41 -8.38 -15.42
C LEU A 18 26.95 -8.07 -15.78
N PHE A 19 26.33 -8.84 -16.68
CA PHE A 19 24.90 -8.72 -17.02
C PHE A 19 23.99 -9.52 -16.07
N ALA A 20 24.56 -10.22 -15.08
CA ALA A 20 23.82 -11.08 -14.16
C ALA A 20 23.88 -10.61 -12.70
N GLN A 21 24.41 -9.41 -12.43
CA GLN A 21 24.67 -8.96 -11.07
C GLN A 21 24.26 -7.51 -10.85
N ASP A 22 22.97 -7.21 -11.00
CA ASP A 22 22.40 -6.10 -10.24
C ASP A 22 20.99 -6.42 -9.77
N GLY A 23 20.90 -7.34 -8.80
CA GLY A 23 19.65 -7.61 -8.09
C GLY A 23 19.09 -6.37 -7.39
N ILE A 24 19.86 -5.29 -7.28
CA ILE A 24 19.41 -3.98 -6.78
C ILE A 24 18.36 -3.37 -7.70
N ASP A 25 18.52 -3.48 -9.02
CA ASP A 25 17.53 -2.96 -9.98
C ASP A 25 16.21 -3.74 -9.90
N GLU A 26 16.30 -5.07 -9.81
CA GLU A 26 15.12 -5.93 -9.61
C GLU A 26 14.44 -5.68 -8.26
N LEU A 27 15.22 -5.44 -7.19
CA LEU A 27 14.71 -5.08 -5.86
C LEU A 27 14.04 -3.69 -5.86
N ASN A 28 14.63 -2.71 -6.54
CA ASN A 28 14.06 -1.38 -6.70
C ASN A 28 12.73 -1.44 -7.49
N GLN A 29 12.69 -2.25 -8.54
CA GLN A 29 11.47 -2.48 -9.30
C GLN A 29 10.39 -3.19 -8.45
N ALA A 30 10.77 -4.21 -7.68
CA ALA A 30 9.87 -4.88 -6.74
C ALA A 30 9.33 -3.91 -5.68
N ALA A 31 10.18 -3.05 -5.11
CA ALA A 31 9.78 -2.02 -4.14
C ALA A 31 8.79 -1.00 -4.76
N SER A 32 9.04 -0.56 -5.99
CA SER A 32 8.11 0.30 -6.73
C SER A 32 6.74 -0.37 -6.94
N ASN A 33 6.74 -1.65 -7.33
CA ASN A 33 5.51 -2.42 -7.52
C ASN A 33 4.72 -2.56 -6.20
N LEU A 34 5.41 -2.87 -5.09
CA LEU A 34 4.78 -2.93 -3.76
C LEU A 34 4.15 -1.59 -3.38
N ARG A 35 4.86 -0.47 -3.61
CA ARG A 35 4.34 0.87 -3.35
C ARG A 35 3.11 1.19 -4.21
N SER A 36 3.10 0.79 -5.47
CA SER A 36 1.95 0.97 -6.37
C SER A 36 0.72 0.18 -5.89
N VAL A 37 0.90 -1.10 -5.54
CA VAL A 37 -0.18 -1.93 -4.99
C VAL A 37 -0.71 -1.33 -3.70
N TYR A 38 0.19 -0.83 -2.85
CA TYR A 38 -0.17 -0.19 -1.61
C TYR A 38 -1.03 1.08 -1.80
N TYR A 39 -0.67 1.96 -2.74
CA TYR A 39 -1.51 3.13 -3.05
C TYR A 39 -2.89 2.74 -3.58
N ALA A 40 -2.99 1.67 -4.39
CA ALA A 40 -4.27 1.14 -4.83
C ALA A 40 -5.12 0.62 -3.65
N LEU A 41 -4.50 -0.08 -2.70
CA LEU A 41 -5.15 -0.58 -1.48
C LEU A 41 -5.65 0.56 -0.59
N ILE A 42 -4.86 1.60 -0.38
CA ILE A 42 -5.28 2.79 0.36
C ILE A 42 -6.47 3.47 -0.33
N GLY A 43 -6.39 3.65 -1.65
CA GLY A 43 -7.48 4.25 -2.42
C GLY A 43 -8.79 3.47 -2.24
N PHE A 44 -8.71 2.13 -2.32
CA PHE A 44 -9.84 1.26 -2.05
C PHE A 44 -10.36 1.37 -0.60
N ALA A 45 -9.46 1.44 0.38
CA ALA A 45 -9.82 1.58 1.79
C ALA A 45 -10.57 2.89 2.07
N TYR A 46 -10.11 4.01 1.50
CA TYR A 46 -10.80 5.30 1.62
C TYR A 46 -12.19 5.28 0.98
N VAL A 47 -12.32 4.72 -0.22
CA VAL A 47 -13.62 4.58 -0.89
C VAL A 47 -14.58 3.74 -0.06
N THR A 48 -14.11 2.62 0.48
CA THR A 48 -14.91 1.74 1.34
C THR A 48 -15.34 2.44 2.63
N CYS A 49 -14.44 3.19 3.27
CA CYS A 49 -14.77 4.00 4.45
C CYS A 49 -15.83 5.06 4.13
N GLY A 50 -15.75 5.71 2.96
CA GLY A 50 -16.75 6.68 2.51
C GLY A 50 -18.14 6.03 2.34
N ILE A 51 -18.20 4.87 1.70
CA ILE A 51 -19.46 4.14 1.50
C ILE A 51 -20.06 3.70 2.84
N ILE A 52 -19.28 3.06 3.70
CA ILE A 52 -19.73 2.61 5.03
C ILE A 52 -20.16 3.81 5.88
N GLY A 53 -19.45 4.94 5.76
CA GLY A 53 -19.79 6.17 6.45
C GLY A 53 -21.16 6.69 6.04
N ILE A 54 -21.43 6.80 4.74
CA ILE A 54 -22.73 7.23 4.23
C ILE A 54 -23.85 6.28 4.67
N ILE A 55 -23.63 4.96 4.59
CA ILE A 55 -24.64 3.98 5.00
C ILE A 55 -24.95 4.09 6.50
N GLY A 56 -23.93 4.26 7.33
CA GLY A 56 -24.08 4.44 8.78
C GLY A 56 -24.84 5.72 9.13
N SER A 57 -24.51 6.85 8.48
CA SER A 57 -25.21 8.11 8.71
C SER A 57 -26.69 8.06 8.29
N LEU A 58 -27.00 7.39 7.17
CA LEU A 58 -28.38 7.16 6.73
C LEU A 58 -29.18 6.33 7.74
N ARG A 59 -28.58 5.28 8.31
CA ARG A 59 -29.22 4.46 9.36
C ARG A 59 -29.54 5.28 10.60
N ILE A 60 -28.60 6.12 11.04
CA ILE A 60 -28.77 7.01 12.20
C ILE A 60 -29.87 8.02 11.93
N TYR A 61 -29.88 8.64 10.75
CA TYR A 61 -30.92 9.57 10.33
C TYR A 61 -32.31 8.92 10.34
N HIS A 62 -32.41 7.69 9.84
CA HIS A 62 -33.66 6.94 9.89
C HIS A 62 -34.12 6.68 11.34
N LYS A 63 -33.20 6.28 12.24
CA LYS A 63 -33.51 6.12 13.68
C LYS A 63 -34.00 7.43 14.30
N TRP A 64 -33.36 8.54 13.98
CA TRP A 64 -33.73 9.86 14.49
C TRP A 64 -35.15 10.26 14.05
N ASN A 65 -35.49 10.03 12.78
CA ASN A 65 -36.85 10.27 12.25
C ASN A 65 -37.93 9.38 12.91
N MET A 66 -37.56 8.25 13.50
CA MET A 66 -38.46 7.40 14.28
C MET A 66 -38.61 7.86 15.75
N GLY A 67 -38.00 8.98 16.12
CA GLY A 67 -38.01 9.49 17.50
C GLY A 67 -37.15 8.68 18.47
N LYS A 68 -36.24 7.84 17.97
CA LYS A 68 -35.31 7.08 18.81
C LYS A 68 -34.14 7.97 19.21
N GLU A 69 -33.60 7.72 20.39
CA GLU A 69 -32.34 8.32 20.82
C GLU A 69 -31.19 7.83 19.93
N VAL A 70 -30.35 8.76 19.48
CA VAL A 70 -29.27 8.49 18.52
C VAL A 70 -27.89 8.95 19.00
N ILE A 71 -27.77 9.54 20.20
CA ILE A 71 -26.49 10.05 20.70
C ILE A 71 -25.44 8.94 20.76
N GLU A 72 -25.79 7.78 21.32
CA GLU A 72 -24.88 6.63 21.38
C GLU A 72 -24.49 6.11 19.99
N ASP A 73 -25.46 6.07 19.07
CA ASP A 73 -25.23 5.63 17.70
C ASP A 73 -24.30 6.60 16.95
N ILE A 74 -24.51 7.91 17.06
CA ILE A 74 -23.68 8.95 16.44
C ILE A 74 -22.26 8.88 16.99
N THR A 75 -22.13 8.75 18.30
CA THR A 75 -20.84 8.72 18.98
C THR A 75 -20.07 7.45 18.60
N GLY A 76 -20.71 6.29 18.66
CA GLY A 76 -20.10 5.01 18.30
C GLY A 76 -19.70 4.93 16.82
N TRP A 77 -20.62 5.30 15.91
CA TRP A 77 -20.33 5.32 14.47
C TRP A 77 -19.27 6.37 14.11
N GLY A 78 -19.36 7.57 14.69
CA GLY A 78 -18.43 8.67 14.42
C GLY A 78 -17.00 8.33 14.85
N PHE A 79 -16.81 7.80 16.06
CA PHE A 79 -15.49 7.37 16.51
C PHE A 79 -14.96 6.15 15.74
N ALA A 80 -15.83 5.20 15.37
CA ALA A 80 -15.43 4.07 14.54
C ALA A 80 -14.95 4.51 13.14
N LEU A 81 -15.66 5.45 12.51
CA LEU A 81 -15.23 6.05 11.23
C LEU A 81 -13.91 6.79 11.34
N LEU A 82 -13.77 7.62 12.38
CA LEU A 82 -12.55 8.38 12.63
C LEU A 82 -11.37 7.41 12.81
N PHE A 83 -11.54 6.38 13.63
CA PHE A 83 -10.52 5.36 13.85
C PHE A 83 -10.16 4.64 12.55
N ALA A 84 -11.14 4.27 11.72
CA ALA A 84 -10.88 3.64 10.43
C ALA A 84 -10.02 4.54 9.52
N VAL A 85 -10.38 5.81 9.38
CA VAL A 85 -9.61 6.78 8.57
C VAL A 85 -8.20 6.98 9.11
N VAL A 86 -8.05 7.14 10.43
CA VAL A 86 -6.73 7.30 11.08
C VAL A 86 -5.87 6.05 10.92
N SER A 87 -6.46 4.86 10.98
CA SER A 87 -5.70 3.61 10.81
C SER A 87 -5.09 3.48 9.41
N ILE A 88 -5.74 3.99 8.37
CA ILE A 88 -5.17 4.03 7.01
C ILE A 88 -3.90 4.89 6.99
N VAL A 89 -3.94 6.07 7.61
CA VAL A 89 -2.79 6.99 7.72
C VAL A 89 -1.69 6.40 8.59
N PHE A 90 -2.05 5.73 9.68
CA PHE A 90 -1.10 5.06 10.57
C PHE A 90 -0.31 3.96 9.85
N VAL A 91 -0.98 3.11 9.07
CA VAL A 91 -0.30 2.08 8.28
C VAL A 91 0.59 2.71 7.20
N SER A 92 0.17 3.85 6.63
CA SER A 92 0.99 4.59 5.65
C SER A 92 2.29 5.07 6.28
N GLY A 93 2.20 5.71 7.45
CA GLY A 93 3.38 6.16 8.19
C GLY A 93 4.30 5.01 8.62
N LEU A 94 3.75 3.85 8.99
CA LEU A 94 4.55 2.67 9.35
C LEU A 94 5.36 2.11 8.17
N MET A 95 4.80 2.20 6.96
CA MET A 95 5.45 1.76 5.72
C MET A 95 6.50 2.77 5.21
N GLY A 96 6.72 3.90 5.90
CA GLY A 96 7.62 4.96 5.46
C GLY A 96 7.09 5.75 4.27
N LEU A 97 5.76 5.81 4.13
CA LEU A 97 5.03 6.50 3.05
C LEU A 97 4.38 7.79 3.52
#